data_AF-A0A3D0PFV6-F1
#
_entry.id   AF-A0A3D0PFV6-F1
#
_cell.length_a   1.000
_cell.length_b   1.000
_cell.length_c   1.000
_cell.angle_alpha   90.00
_cell.angle_beta   90.00
_cell.angle_gamma   90.00
#
_symmetry.space_group_name_H-M   'P 1'
#
loop_
_entity.id
_entity.type
_entity.pdbx_description
1 polymer ?
#
loop_
_entity_poly.entity_id
_entity_poly.type
_entity_poly.pdbx_seq_one_letter_code
_entity_poly.pdbx_strand_id
1 'polypeptide(L)' 'MDWIKRWNFIERARYERQLIDAFGRGEDIDALAANCEPGFQKEVWEAMVPRIRKMERMMRDQQPPQS' A
#
# COMPACT_ATOMS: atom_id res chain seq x y z
N MET A 1 24.26 10.78 -6.93
CA MET A 1 23.16 11.69 -6.53
C MET A 1 21.81 10.98 -6.37
N ASP A 2 21.74 9.64 -6.49
CA ASP A 2 20.49 8.86 -6.36
C ASP A 2 20.18 8.37 -4.94
N TRP A 3 21.12 8.53 -4.00
CA TRP A 3 20.95 8.05 -2.63
C TRP A 3 19.99 8.93 -1.81
N ILE A 4 19.88 10.23 -2.11
CA ILE A 4 18.96 11.17 -1.44
C ILE A 4 17.51 10.96 -1.89
N LYS A 5 17.29 10.69 -3.19
CA LYS A 5 15.94 10.36 -3.72
C LYS A 5 15.36 9.10 -3.06
N ARG A 6 16.21 8.12 -2.75
CA ARG A 6 15.82 6.88 -2.04
C ARG A 6 15.42 7.11 -0.57
N TRP A 7 15.73 8.29 -0.02
CA TRP A 7 15.43 8.72 1.36
C TRP A 7 14.36 9.81 1.44
N ASN A 8 13.53 10.00 0.40
CA ASN A 8 12.32 10.81 0.53
C ASN A 8 11.26 10.04 1.34
N PHE A 9 11.55 9.85 2.64
CA PHE A 9 10.63 9.26 3.62
C PHE A 9 9.30 10.00 3.64
N ILE A 10 9.32 11.32 3.42
CA ILE A 10 8.12 12.15 3.32
C ILE A 10 7.28 11.78 2.09
N GLU A 11 7.89 11.64 0.92
CA GLU A 11 7.16 11.22 -0.29
C GLU A 11 6.68 9.78 -0.18
N ARG A 12 7.52 8.91 0.37
CA ARG A 12 7.13 7.52 0.63
C ARG A 12 5.92 7.46 1.56
N ALA A 13 5.97 8.13 2.71
CA ALA A 13 4.86 8.18 3.66
C ALA A 13 3.60 8.78 3.03
N ARG A 14 3.74 9.77 2.14
CA ARG A 14 2.63 10.34 1.37
C ARG A 14 2.00 9.30 0.44
N TYR A 15 2.79 8.53 -0.31
CA TYR A 15 2.27 7.49 -1.20
C TYR A 15 1.71 6.29 -0.43
N GLU A 16 2.37 5.88 0.67
CA GLU A 16 1.87 4.87 1.61
C GLU A 16 0.51 5.27 2.17
N ARG A 17 0.36 6.53 2.63
CA ARG A 17 -0.91 7.03 3.16
C ARG A 17 -2.02 7.05 2.11
N GLN A 18 -1.71 7.44 0.87
CA GLN A 18 -2.69 7.43 -0.23
C GLN A 18 -3.22 6.01 -0.49
N LEU A 19 -2.34 5.01 -0.52
CA LEU A 19 -2.74 3.62 -0.73
C LEU A 19 -3.57 3.07 0.42
N ILE A 20 -3.21 3.41 1.67
CA ILE A 20 -3.97 3.01 2.86
C ILE A 20 -5.36 3.68 2.88
N ASP A 21 -5.46 4.95 2.46
CA ASP A 21 -6.74 5.65 2.37
C ASP A 21 -7.66 5.01 1.32
N ALA A 22 -7.12 4.68 0.14
CA ALA A 22 -7.84 3.95 -0.91
C ALA A 22 -8.31 2.57 -0.42
N PHE A 23 -7.45 1.82 0.27
CA PHE A 23 -7.83 0.57 0.93
C PHE A 23 -8.98 0.77 1.93
N GLY A 24 -8.91 1.81 2.76
CA GLY A 24 -9.95 2.14 3.74
C GLY A 24 -11.29 2.52 3.12
N ARG A 25 -11.29 3.02 1.88
CA ARG A 25 -12.49 3.29 1.08
C ARG A 25 -13.07 2.04 0.41
N GLY A 26 -12.38 0.90 0.49
CA GLY A 26 -12.74 -0.33 -0.21
C GLY A 26 -12.36 -0.34 -1.68
N GLU A 27 -11.43 0.53 -2.12
CA GLU A 27 -10.91 0.52 -3.47
C GLU A 27 -9.94 -0.65 -3.70
N ASP A 28 -9.84 -1.12 -4.94
CA ASP A 28 -8.91 -2.19 -5.29
C ASP A 28 -7.48 -1.66 -5.43
N ILE A 29 -6.73 -1.73 -4.33
CA ILE A 29 -5.35 -1.25 -4.27
C ILE A 29 -4.39 -1.98 -5.22
N ASP A 30 -4.71 -3.20 -5.64
CA ASP A 30 -3.94 -3.96 -6.62
C ASP A 30 -4.08 -3.35 -8.01
N ALA A 31 -5.32 -3.06 -8.45
CA ALA A 31 -5.58 -2.35 -9.70
C ALA A 31 -5.00 -0.93 -9.69
N LEU A 32 -5.05 -0.22 -8.55
CA LEU A 32 -4.45 1.09 -8.41
C LEU A 32 -2.92 1.06 -8.58
N ALA A 33 -2.25 0.07 -7.97
CA ALA A 33 -0.81 -0.11 -8.14
C ALA A 33 -0.43 -0.53 -9.56
N ALA A 34 -1.21 -1.42 -10.18
CA ALA A 34 -0.96 -1.90 -11.54
C ALA A 34 -1.09 -0.79 -12.60
N ASN A 35 -2.12 0.06 -12.47
CA ASN A 35 -2.41 1.17 -13.38
C ASN A 35 -1.63 2.46 -13.05
N CYS A 36 -0.87 2.49 -11.95
CA CYS A 36 -0.02 3.61 -11.61
C CYS A 36 1.09 3.80 -12.67
N GLU A 37 1.37 5.06 -13.02
CA GLU A 37 2.49 5.40 -13.90
C GLU A 37 3.83 4.93 -13.29
N PRO A 38 4.79 4.48 -14.12
CA PRO A 38 6.12 4.09 -13.64
C PRO A 38 6.82 5.24 -12.91
N GLY A 39 7.33 4.96 -11.71
CA GLY A 39 8.04 5.93 -10.88
C GLY A 39 8.04 5.54 -9.41
N PHE A 40 8.46 6.48 -8.56
CA PHE A 40 8.61 6.23 -7.13
C PHE A 40 7.28 5.86 -6.44
N GLN A 41 6.16 6.45 -6.87
CA GLN A 41 4.83 6.09 -6.38
C GLN A 41 4.51 4.62 -6.62
N LYS A 42 4.75 4.13 -7.85
CA LYS A 42 4.51 2.74 -8.23
C LYS A 42 5.37 1.78 -7.42
N GLU A 43 6.66 2.07 -7.27
CA GLU A 43 7.55 1.25 -6.44
C GLU A 43 7.08 1.15 -4.98
N VAL A 44 6.62 2.27 -4.42
CA VAL A 44 6.08 2.31 -3.05
C VAL A 44 4.77 1.53 -2.96
N TRP A 45 3.87 1.70 -3.93
CA TRP A 45 2.59 1.01 -3.94
C TRP A 45 2.75 -0.50 -4.14
N GLU A 46 3.54 -0.94 -5.11
CA GLU A 46 3.84 -2.36 -5.34
C GLU A 46 4.52 -3.02 -4.12
N ALA A 47 5.35 -2.28 -3.37
CA ALA A 47 5.95 -2.78 -2.13
C ALA A 47 4.98 -2.85 -0.94
N MET A 48 3.87 -2.09 -0.98
CA MET A 48 2.90 -1.95 0.11
C MET A 48 1.66 -2.82 -0.07
N VAL A 49 1.13 -2.95 -1.28
CA VAL A 49 -0.02 -3.82 -1.61
C VAL A 49 0.07 -5.20 -0.94
N PRO A 50 1.17 -5.98 -1.10
CA PRO A 50 1.24 -7.31 -0.48
C PRO A 50 1.22 -7.27 1.04
N ARG A 51 1.73 -6.19 1.67
CA ARG A 51 1.68 -6.01 3.14
C ARG A 51 0.27 -5.74 3.60
N ILE A 52 -0.45 -4.83 2.94
CA ILE A 52 -1.84 -4.49 3.25
C ILE A 52 -2.73 -5.74 3.08
N ARG A 53 -2.59 -6.48 1.98
CA ARG A 53 -3.33 -7.73 1.74
C ARG A 53 -3.00 -8.83 2.74
N LYS A 54 -1.75 -8.88 3.23
CA LYS A 54 -1.39 -9.80 4.31
C LYS A 54 -2.10 -9.42 5.61
N MET A 55 -2.12 -8.14 5.97
CA MET A 55 -2.83 -7.64 7.16
C MET A 55 -4.34 -7.88 7.05
N GLU A 56 -4.95 -7.60 5.90
CA GLU A 56 -6.37 -7.88 5.64
C GLU A 56 -6.71 -9.36 5.87
N ARG A 57 -5.91 -10.27 5.33
CA ARG A 57 -6.08 -11.71 5.54
C ARG A 57 -5.92 -12.10 7.00
N MET A 58 -4.90 -11.57 7.67
CA MET A 58 -4.69 -11.83 9.10
C MET A 58 -5.83 -11.29 9.97
N MET A 59 -6.41 -10.13 9.64
CA MET A 59 -7.56 -9.57 10.35
C MET A 59 -8.83 -10.40 10.11
N ARG A 60 -9.01 -10.90 8.88
CA ARG A 60 -10.12 -11.80 8.54
C ARG A 60 -10.02 -13.14 9.26
N ASP A 61 -8.81 -13.72 9.31
CA ASP A 61 -8.54 -15.00 9.96
C ASP A 61 -8.59 -14.91 11.49
N GLN A 62 -8.29 -13.73 12.05
CA GLN A 62 -8.39 -13.44 13.49
C GLN A 62 -9.79 -13.02 13.96
N GLN A 63 -10.79 -12.89 13.08
CA GLN A 63 -12.17 -12.74 13.56
C GLN A 63 -12.57 -14.04 14.27
N PRO A 64 -12.79 -14.02 15.61
CA PRO A 64 -13.27 -15.21 16.30
C PRO A 64 -14.60 -15.61 15.66
N PRO A 65 -14.91 -16.92 15.54
CA PRO A 65 -16.22 -17.33 15.07
C PRO A 65 -17.26 -16.67 15.97
N GLN A 66 -18.08 -15.79 15.39
CA GLN A 66 -19.25 -15.26 16.08
C GLN A 66 -20.10 -16.49 16.43
N SER A 67 -20.04 -16.87 17.71
CA SER A 67 -20.87 -17.91 18.31
C SER A 67 -22.25 -17.36 18.60
#